data_AF-A0AAD5DKZ3-F1
#
_entry.id   AF-A0AAD5DKZ3-F1
#
_cell.length_a   1.000
_cell.length_b   1.000
_cell.length_c   1.000
_cell.angle_alpha   90.00
_cell.angle_beta   90.00
_cell.angle_gamma   90.00
#
_symmetry.space_group_name_H-M   'P 1'
#
loop_
_entity.id
_entity.type
_entity.pdbx_description
1 polymer ?
#
loop_
_entity_poly.entity_id
_entity_poly.type
_entity_poly.pdbx_seq_one_letter_code
_entity_poly.pdbx_strand_id
1 'polypeptide(L)'
;MEAPNARTQAIIRRVQANLKARRGDATSDAARQIIGEEVARFLREGAGAEEEDISALEDAIRNRLAGRRGASGKAERLAAKKSLFSRDEWSQISLYVAFMAREDEKRAAAATRSAKREVKEQLQGQAAQAAQRKRAEKEGKKAELKVVEAELQQFEQDRAAQQQKRAVEVAKLRTEREAQLEEQANRKAVAAELKKLAEEEMSARIALDLKRQMEAEAAAKAKAKEDLKAFLLSNEVNKKIKEKEAEKERLQDLEYMRQQAAQLWVAGEGAVALGRDKQERERQQLLEKVKAVQNRQAADAAQRPPFKRWVDEEIIERQFREKQEALAKEEAARKAAAAASAARFRADVAGQLEEKEAAKLAGLKEKREELVRMMAELEVCKKTEAVAKAAELAKMRAFKAELDAQIDDNQARAKWEGRGAMQRPARRAVSAMSEVERKLNAKLLREMEAAGAAGAIPAVRGLPVRST
;
A
#
# COMPACT_ATOMS: atom_id res chain seq x y z
N MET A 1 34.28 140.20 35.80
CA MET A 1 33.41 140.25 34.61
C MET A 1 34.20 139.69 33.45
N GLU A 2 33.99 138.41 33.12
CA GLU A 2 34.52 137.81 31.89
C GLU A 2 33.64 138.26 30.72
N ALA A 3 34.26 138.68 29.62
CA ALA A 3 33.55 139.22 28.46
C ALA A 3 32.64 138.12 27.85
N PRO A 4 31.33 138.36 27.69
CA PRO A 4 30.41 137.32 27.22
C PRO A 4 30.72 136.90 25.78
N ASN A 5 30.87 135.59 25.60
CA ASN A 5 31.26 134.86 24.39
C ASN A 5 30.46 135.32 23.14
N ALA A 6 31.07 135.36 21.96
CA ALA A 6 30.50 136.00 20.75
C ALA A 6 29.11 135.45 20.34
N ARG A 7 28.87 134.15 20.59
CA ARG A 7 27.58 133.48 20.35
C ARG A 7 26.47 134.01 21.26
N THR A 8 26.78 134.33 22.51
CA THR A 8 25.86 134.92 23.49
C THR A 8 25.41 136.31 23.03
N GLN A 9 26.32 137.13 22.52
CA GLN A 9 25.95 138.45 22.00
C GLN A 9 25.05 138.37 20.76
N ALA A 10 25.24 137.38 19.88
CA ALA A 10 24.40 137.19 18.70
C ALA A 10 22.95 136.80 19.07
N ILE A 11 22.75 135.89 20.03
CA ILE A 11 21.41 135.49 20.51
C ILE A 11 20.74 136.65 21.25
N ILE A 12 21.46 137.38 22.10
CA ILE A 12 20.93 138.57 22.77
C ILE A 12 20.45 139.61 21.75
N ARG A 13 21.25 139.90 20.72
CA ARG A 13 20.86 140.85 19.66
C ARG A 13 19.62 140.37 18.89
N ARG A 14 19.52 139.07 18.60
CA ARG A 14 18.36 138.49 17.88
C ARG A 14 17.08 138.58 18.71
N VAL A 15 17.13 138.18 19.98
CA VAL A 15 15.98 138.25 20.91
C VAL A 15 15.58 139.71 21.17
N GLN A 16 16.55 140.62 21.34
CA GLN A 16 16.27 142.05 21.47
C GLN A 16 15.61 142.62 20.20
N ALA A 17 16.07 142.25 19.00
CA ALA A 17 15.47 142.70 17.75
C ALA A 17 14.02 142.22 17.59
N ASN A 18 13.74 140.95 17.89
CA ASN A 18 12.39 140.37 17.82
C ASN A 18 11.43 141.02 18.81
N LEU A 19 11.87 141.26 20.05
CA LEU A 19 11.05 141.92 21.07
C LEU A 19 10.82 143.40 20.75
N LYS A 20 11.85 144.10 20.23
CA LYS A 20 11.76 145.52 19.83
C LYS A 20 10.84 145.75 18.63
N ALA A 21 10.73 144.78 17.71
CA ALA A 21 9.80 144.82 16.58
C ALA A 21 8.34 144.63 16.97
N ARG A 22 8.04 144.08 18.17
CA ARG A 22 6.66 143.77 18.60
C ARG A 22 6.13 144.63 19.75
N ARG A 23 6.99 145.22 20.60
CA ARG A 23 6.62 146.24 21.61
C ARG A 23 7.82 147.14 21.91
N GLY A 24 7.67 148.46 21.77
CA GLY A 24 8.74 149.47 21.88
C GLY A 24 9.41 149.67 23.25
N ASP A 25 9.28 148.72 24.19
CA ASP A 25 9.74 148.85 25.59
C ASP A 25 11.06 148.11 25.91
N ALA A 26 11.74 147.56 24.90
CA ALA A 26 12.99 146.81 25.09
C ALA A 26 14.24 147.67 25.34
N THR A 27 14.09 148.95 25.74
CA THR A 27 15.20 149.91 25.90
C THR A 27 15.46 150.37 27.34
N SER A 28 14.68 149.94 28.34
CA SER A 28 15.02 150.21 29.75
C SER A 28 16.14 149.29 30.25
N ASP A 29 17.05 149.82 31.08
CA ASP A 29 18.20 149.04 31.55
C ASP A 29 17.79 147.83 32.41
N ALA A 30 16.64 147.90 33.09
CA ALA A 30 16.07 146.77 33.82
C ALA A 30 15.62 145.62 32.87
N ALA A 31 15.02 145.95 31.72
CA ALA A 31 14.64 144.96 30.73
C ALA A 31 15.86 144.28 30.09
N ARG A 32 16.94 145.05 29.86
CA ARG A 32 18.21 144.53 29.35
C ARG A 32 18.87 143.55 30.33
N GLN A 33 18.82 143.83 31.63
CA GLN A 33 19.30 142.89 32.66
C GLN A 33 18.50 141.59 32.69
N ILE A 34 17.16 141.64 32.65
CA ILE A 34 16.32 140.43 32.64
C ILE A 34 16.58 139.57 31.40
N ILE A 35 16.68 140.19 30.23
CA ILE A 35 17.03 139.49 28.98
C ILE A 35 18.43 138.86 29.10
N GLY A 36 19.41 139.60 29.62
CA GLY A 36 20.77 139.09 29.82
C GLY A 36 20.83 137.89 30.77
N GLU A 37 20.10 137.93 31.88
CA GLU A 37 20.04 136.83 32.85
C GLU A 37 19.38 135.58 32.28
N GLU A 38 18.23 135.70 31.61
CA GLU A 38 17.52 134.54 31.05
C GLU A 38 18.28 133.92 29.88
N VAL A 39 18.90 134.73 29.01
CA VAL A 39 19.75 134.20 27.94
C VAL A 39 21.00 133.51 28.52
N ALA A 40 21.60 134.07 29.57
CA ALA A 40 22.73 133.43 30.24
C ALA A 40 22.32 132.12 30.93
N ARG A 41 21.11 132.06 31.51
CA ARG A 41 20.56 130.83 32.09
C ARG A 41 20.28 129.77 31.03
N PHE A 42 19.62 130.15 29.94
CA PHE A 42 19.32 129.29 28.80
C PHE A 42 20.58 128.65 28.19
N LEU A 43 21.66 129.43 28.04
CA LEU A 43 22.94 128.91 27.58
C LEU A 43 23.62 128.01 28.62
N ARG A 44 23.41 128.25 29.92
CA ARG A 44 23.97 127.41 31.00
C ARG A 44 23.26 126.06 31.12
N GLU A 45 21.95 126.03 30.84
CA GLU A 45 21.13 124.82 30.81
C GLU A 45 21.34 123.99 29.51
N GLY A 46 22.20 124.46 28.59
CA GLY A 46 22.62 123.71 27.40
C GLY A 46 21.59 123.70 26.27
N ALA A 47 20.62 124.60 26.28
CA ALA A 47 19.55 124.65 25.29
C ALA A 47 20.07 125.08 23.90
N GLY A 48 19.45 124.52 22.84
CA GLY A 48 19.88 124.65 21.46
C GLY A 48 19.54 126.02 20.85
N ALA A 49 20.11 126.31 19.67
CA ALA A 49 19.76 127.51 18.89
C ALA A 49 18.57 127.27 17.94
N GLU A 50 17.76 126.23 18.20
CA GLU A 50 16.59 125.89 17.42
C GLU A 50 15.42 126.83 17.73
N GLU A 51 14.53 127.02 16.76
CA GLU A 51 13.51 128.08 16.80
C GLU A 51 12.49 127.88 17.92
N GLU A 52 12.21 126.63 18.30
CA GLU A 52 11.32 126.27 19.41
C GLU A 52 11.93 126.65 20.77
N ASP A 53 13.22 126.38 20.96
CA ASP A 53 13.94 126.73 22.19
C ASP A 53 14.07 128.24 22.34
N ILE A 54 14.34 128.95 21.24
CA ILE A 54 14.36 130.42 21.22
C ILE A 54 12.96 130.98 21.52
N SER A 55 11.90 130.36 21.02
CA SER A 55 10.51 130.76 21.32
C SER A 55 10.17 130.57 22.80
N ALA A 56 10.60 129.46 23.41
CA ALA A 56 10.44 129.20 24.84
C ALA A 56 11.22 130.22 25.69
N LEU A 57 12.44 130.59 25.27
CA LEU A 57 13.23 131.65 25.89
C LEU A 57 12.55 133.02 25.80
N GLU A 58 12.03 133.37 24.62
CA GLU A 58 11.30 134.63 24.41
C GLU A 58 10.02 134.70 25.27
N ASP A 59 9.30 133.58 25.41
CA ASP A 59 8.13 133.49 26.29
C ASP A 59 8.51 133.61 27.77
N ALA A 60 9.61 132.98 28.20
CA ALA A 60 10.12 133.11 29.56
C ALA A 60 10.53 134.56 29.89
N ILE A 61 11.24 135.22 28.98
CA ILE A 61 11.62 136.63 29.08
C ILE A 61 10.36 137.51 29.13
N ARG A 62 9.37 137.27 28.25
CA ARG A 62 8.10 138.02 28.26
C ARG A 62 7.35 137.86 29.58
N ASN A 63 7.28 136.65 30.12
CA ASN A 63 6.62 136.38 31.39
C ASN A 63 7.31 137.09 32.56
N ARG A 64 8.66 137.11 32.57
CA ARG A 64 9.45 137.77 33.62
C ARG A 64 9.41 139.29 33.51
N LEU A 65 9.45 139.86 32.31
CA LEU A 65 9.26 141.30 32.06
C LEU A 65 7.85 141.77 32.45
N ALA A 66 6.83 140.91 32.30
CA ALA A 66 5.47 141.18 32.74
C ALA A 66 5.21 140.87 34.24
N GLY A 67 6.25 140.58 35.03
CA GLY A 67 6.15 140.34 36.47
C GLY A 67 5.46 139.03 36.88
N ARG A 68 5.25 138.07 35.96
CA ARG A 68 4.57 136.80 36.24
C ARG A 68 5.59 135.69 36.55
N ARG A 69 5.75 135.36 37.83
CA ARG A 69 6.49 134.16 38.31
C ARG A 69 5.52 132.98 38.38
N GLY A 70 5.62 132.01 37.46
CA GLY A 70 4.89 130.72 37.59
C GLY A 70 4.61 130.04 36.25
N ALA A 71 4.76 128.71 36.22
CA ALA A 71 4.59 127.85 35.05
C ALA A 71 3.22 128.00 34.37
N SER A 72 3.22 127.94 33.03
CA SER A 72 2.05 128.17 32.17
C SER A 72 0.83 127.29 32.52
N GLY A 73 -0.37 127.87 32.43
CA GLY A 73 -1.65 127.26 32.82
C GLY A 73 -2.14 126.06 31.99
N LYS A 74 -1.27 125.35 31.26
CA LYS A 74 -1.61 124.13 30.52
C LYS A 74 -1.45 122.88 31.38
N ALA A 75 -0.42 122.82 32.24
CA ALA A 75 -0.19 121.70 33.16
C ALA A 75 -1.22 121.64 34.28
N GLU A 76 -1.57 122.80 34.86
CA GLU A 76 -2.65 122.92 35.86
C GLU A 76 -4.02 122.56 35.28
N ARG A 77 -4.33 122.98 34.04
CA ARG A 77 -5.57 122.59 33.36
C ARG A 77 -5.64 121.09 33.05
N LEU A 78 -4.50 120.45 32.77
CA LEU A 78 -4.43 118.99 32.55
C LEU A 78 -4.56 118.22 33.86
N ALA A 79 -3.97 118.70 34.96
CA ALA A 79 -4.14 118.12 36.29
C ALA A 79 -5.58 118.28 36.79
N ALA A 80 -6.20 119.45 36.61
CA ALA A 80 -7.61 119.69 36.93
C ALA A 80 -8.57 118.85 36.07
N LYS A 81 -8.27 118.66 34.77
CA LYS A 81 -9.05 117.73 33.92
C LYS A 81 -8.88 116.28 34.37
N LYS A 82 -7.66 115.83 34.67
CA LYS A 82 -7.43 114.47 35.19
C LYS A 82 -8.12 114.24 36.54
N SER A 83 -8.20 115.23 37.41
CA SER A 83 -8.93 115.10 38.69
C SER A 83 -10.45 115.06 38.51
N LEU A 84 -10.98 115.74 37.49
CA LEU A 84 -12.40 115.65 37.11
C LEU A 84 -12.73 114.25 36.55
N PHE A 85 -11.86 113.70 35.69
CA PHE A 85 -12.05 112.33 35.18
C PHE A 85 -11.84 111.25 36.24
N SER A 86 -10.96 111.43 37.23
CA SER A 86 -10.77 110.42 38.30
C SER A 86 -11.92 110.35 39.31
N ARG A 87 -12.78 111.37 39.37
CA ARG A 87 -14.00 111.42 40.19
C ARG A 87 -15.29 111.18 39.41
N ASP A 88 -15.19 110.97 38.10
CA ASP A 88 -16.32 110.64 37.24
C ASP A 88 -16.66 109.15 37.37
N GLU A 89 -17.91 108.85 37.71
CA GLU A 89 -18.39 107.48 37.93
C GLU A 89 -18.25 106.63 36.67
N TRP A 90 -18.39 107.23 35.48
CA TRP A 90 -18.24 106.51 34.22
C TRP A 90 -16.82 106.04 33.94
N SER A 91 -15.81 106.83 34.35
CA SER A 91 -14.42 106.42 34.20
C SER A 91 -14.08 105.29 35.17
N GLN A 92 -14.63 105.33 36.39
CA GLN A 92 -14.47 104.27 37.39
C GLN A 92 -15.14 102.97 36.94
N ILE A 93 -16.35 103.05 36.37
CA ILE A 93 -17.04 101.89 35.77
C ILE A 93 -16.21 101.32 34.61
N SER A 94 -15.68 102.16 33.71
CA SER A 94 -14.87 101.69 32.58
C SER A 94 -13.58 100.99 33.00
N LEU A 95 -12.92 101.52 34.05
CA LEU A 95 -11.72 100.91 34.64
C LEU A 95 -12.07 99.58 35.31
N TYR A 96 -13.21 99.51 36.02
CA TYR A 96 -13.71 98.28 36.62
C TYR A 96 -14.05 97.23 35.55
N VAL A 97 -14.73 97.61 34.46
CA VAL A 97 -15.02 96.71 33.33
C VAL A 97 -13.75 96.19 32.67
N ALA A 98 -12.74 97.06 32.45
CA ALA A 98 -11.45 96.63 31.91
C ALA A 98 -10.67 95.70 32.88
N PHE A 99 -10.80 95.93 34.20
CA PHE A 99 -10.24 95.06 35.22
C PHE A 99 -10.93 93.70 35.23
N MET A 100 -12.27 93.67 35.20
CA MET A 100 -13.06 92.43 35.13
C MET A 100 -12.75 91.65 33.85
N ALA A 101 -12.65 92.31 32.69
CA ALA A 101 -12.25 91.66 31.44
C ALA A 101 -10.86 91.00 31.53
N ARG A 102 -9.89 91.66 32.19
CA ARG A 102 -8.56 91.07 32.46
C ARG A 102 -8.63 89.90 33.44
N GLU A 103 -9.50 89.94 34.44
CA GLU A 103 -9.72 88.80 35.33
C GLU A 103 -10.36 87.62 34.59
N ASP A 104 -11.35 87.88 33.74
CA ASP A 104 -12.03 86.87 32.93
C ASP A 104 -11.07 86.24 31.91
N GLU A 105 -10.21 87.01 31.26
CA GLU A 105 -9.13 86.50 30.41
C GLU A 105 -8.14 85.62 31.19
N LYS A 106 -7.76 86.01 32.42
CA LYS A 106 -6.91 85.20 33.29
C LYS A 106 -7.59 83.89 33.69
N ARG A 107 -8.89 83.94 34.02
CA ARG A 107 -9.69 82.74 34.34
C ARG A 107 -9.83 81.82 33.13
N ALA A 108 -10.10 82.36 31.95
CA ALA A 108 -10.16 81.60 30.70
C ALA A 108 -8.80 80.98 30.33
N ALA A 109 -7.70 81.72 30.51
CA ALA A 109 -6.34 81.22 30.31
C ALA A 109 -5.97 80.11 31.32
N ALA A 110 -6.44 80.20 32.56
CA ALA A 110 -6.26 79.16 33.56
C ALA A 110 -7.07 77.89 33.21
N ALA A 111 -8.34 78.05 32.81
CA ALA A 111 -9.22 76.95 32.40
C ALA A 111 -8.71 76.23 31.13
N THR A 112 -8.19 76.97 30.14
CA THR A 112 -7.59 76.33 28.95
C THR A 112 -6.29 75.60 29.28
N ARG A 113 -5.50 76.07 30.25
CA ARG A 113 -4.30 75.36 30.74
C ARG A 113 -4.66 74.10 31.50
N SER A 114 -5.71 74.10 32.33
CA SER A 114 -6.16 72.87 33.02
C SER A 114 -6.71 71.85 32.02
N ALA A 115 -7.56 72.27 31.08
CA ALA A 115 -8.07 71.40 30.03
C ALA A 115 -6.94 70.77 29.18
N LYS A 116 -5.91 71.55 28.83
CA LYS A 116 -4.72 71.02 28.12
C LYS A 116 -3.93 70.01 28.95
N ARG A 117 -3.86 70.18 30.27
CA ARG A 117 -3.21 69.21 31.17
C ARG A 117 -4.03 67.92 31.25
N GLU A 118 -5.34 68.02 31.42
CA GLU A 118 -6.25 66.87 31.45
C GLU A 118 -6.19 66.07 30.15
N VAL A 119 -6.26 66.73 28.99
CA VAL A 119 -6.14 66.06 27.69
C VAL A 119 -4.78 65.39 27.53
N LYS A 120 -3.70 66.03 27.99
CA LYS A 120 -2.35 65.44 27.96
C LYS A 120 -2.26 64.20 28.85
N GLU A 121 -2.84 64.24 30.05
CA GLU A 121 -2.90 63.08 30.95
C GLU A 121 -3.72 61.93 30.36
N GLN A 122 -4.86 62.23 29.73
CA GLN A 122 -5.67 61.22 29.03
C GLN A 122 -4.91 60.56 27.87
N LEU A 123 -4.20 61.33 27.05
CA LEU A 123 -3.38 60.80 25.96
C LEU A 123 -2.21 59.95 26.48
N GLN A 124 -1.55 60.37 27.56
CA GLN A 124 -0.50 59.59 28.21
C GLN A 124 -1.06 58.28 28.80
N GLY A 125 -2.25 58.32 29.40
CA GLY A 125 -2.95 57.13 29.89
C GLY A 125 -3.27 56.13 28.79
N GLN A 126 -3.80 56.61 27.65
CA GLN A 126 -4.07 55.77 26.48
C GLN A 126 -2.79 55.17 25.88
N ALA A 127 -1.71 55.95 25.79
CA ALA A 127 -0.42 55.47 25.31
C ALA A 127 0.16 54.37 26.22
N ALA A 128 0.05 54.53 27.54
CA ALA A 128 0.47 53.53 28.52
C ALA A 128 -0.34 52.23 28.41
N GLN A 129 -1.68 52.33 28.28
CA GLN A 129 -2.54 51.16 28.08
C GLN A 129 -2.23 50.44 26.76
N ALA A 130 -2.00 51.18 25.67
CA ALA A 130 -1.60 50.59 24.39
C ALA A 130 -0.24 49.88 24.48
N ALA A 131 0.72 50.45 25.20
CA ALA A 131 2.02 49.82 25.45
C ALA A 131 1.89 48.54 26.30
N GLN A 132 1.01 48.54 27.31
CA GLN A 132 0.72 47.35 28.11
C GLN A 132 0.06 46.24 27.28
N ARG A 133 -0.93 46.57 26.43
CA ARG A 133 -1.56 45.61 25.51
C ARG A 133 -0.53 44.99 24.56
N LYS A 134 0.35 45.80 23.97
CA LYS A 134 1.43 45.30 23.10
C LYS A 134 2.41 44.36 23.82
N ARG A 135 2.68 44.59 25.12
CA ARG A 135 3.52 43.68 25.91
C ARG A 135 2.80 42.37 26.19
N ALA A 136 1.54 42.43 26.61
CA ALA A 136 0.71 41.24 26.84
C ALA A 136 0.54 40.40 25.56
N GLU A 137 0.34 41.04 24.40
CA GLU A 137 0.29 40.34 23.10
C GLU A 137 1.62 39.66 22.76
N LYS A 138 2.76 40.30 23.02
CA LYS A 138 4.09 39.70 22.77
C LYS A 138 4.33 38.51 23.70
N GLU A 139 3.91 38.59 24.95
CA GLU A 139 4.02 37.49 25.91
C GLU A 139 3.07 36.34 25.55
N GLY A 140 1.83 36.65 25.15
CA GLY A 140 0.87 35.68 24.61
C GLY A 140 1.42 34.93 23.39
N LYS A 141 1.95 35.66 22.40
CA LYS A 141 2.59 35.05 21.21
C LYS A 141 3.79 34.17 21.57
N LYS A 142 4.59 34.56 22.55
CA LYS A 142 5.71 33.72 23.04
C LYS A 142 5.20 32.45 23.71
N ALA A 143 4.09 32.51 24.44
CA ALA A 143 3.48 31.32 25.04
C ALA A 143 2.89 30.39 23.97
N GLU A 144 2.20 30.93 22.98
CA GLU A 144 1.66 30.17 21.84
C GLU A 144 2.78 29.47 21.06
N LEU A 145 3.89 30.17 20.76
CA LEU A 145 5.04 29.57 20.07
C LEU A 145 5.62 28.39 20.85
N LYS A 146 5.71 28.47 22.18
CA LYS A 146 6.19 27.35 23.00
C LYS A 146 5.26 26.14 22.95
N VAL A 147 3.94 26.35 22.90
CA VAL A 147 2.97 25.26 22.75
C VAL A 147 3.14 24.59 21.39
N VAL A 148 3.24 25.38 20.32
CA VAL A 148 3.46 24.88 18.95
C VAL A 148 4.79 24.12 18.84
N GLU A 149 5.87 24.62 19.44
CA GLU A 149 7.16 23.92 19.48
C GLU A 149 7.08 22.59 20.23
N ALA A 150 6.33 22.53 21.35
CA ALA A 150 6.11 21.30 22.09
C ALA A 150 5.26 20.27 21.30
N GLU A 151 4.20 20.73 20.63
CA GLU A 151 3.37 19.89 19.75
C GLU A 151 4.19 19.35 18.57
N LEU A 152 5.06 20.18 17.98
CA LEU A 152 5.95 19.75 16.90
C LEU A 152 6.93 18.67 17.38
N GLN A 153 7.53 18.83 18.55
CA GLN A 153 8.41 17.81 19.14
C GLN A 153 7.67 16.50 19.42
N GLN A 154 6.44 16.56 19.93
CA GLN A 154 5.61 15.36 20.12
C GLN A 154 5.29 14.68 18.79
N PHE A 155 4.92 15.45 17.77
CA PHE A 155 4.65 14.91 16.43
C PHE A 155 5.89 14.25 15.81
N GLU A 156 7.08 14.83 15.97
CA GLU A 156 8.33 14.24 15.51
C GLU A 156 8.65 12.92 16.25
N GLN A 157 8.44 12.87 17.56
CA GLN A 157 8.59 11.65 18.36
C GLN A 157 7.61 10.56 17.94
N ASP A 158 6.33 10.91 17.73
CA ASP A 158 5.31 9.97 17.27
C ASP A 158 5.63 9.44 15.87
N ARG A 159 6.10 10.30 14.97
CA ARG A 159 6.52 9.89 13.62
C ARG A 159 7.72 8.95 13.67
N ALA A 160 8.71 9.24 14.52
CA ALA A 160 9.87 8.37 14.73
C ALA A 160 9.44 7.01 15.33
N ALA A 161 8.54 7.01 16.31
CA ALA A 161 7.99 5.80 16.91
C ALA A 161 7.20 4.96 15.89
N GLN A 162 6.41 5.59 15.02
CA GLN A 162 5.72 4.90 13.93
C GLN A 162 6.70 4.28 12.92
N GLN A 163 7.76 5.01 12.56
CA GLN A 163 8.80 4.47 11.68
C GLN A 163 9.52 3.27 12.29
N GLN A 164 9.84 3.33 13.59
CA GLN A 164 10.44 2.20 14.32
C GLN A 164 9.50 1.00 14.37
N LYS A 165 8.20 1.19 14.65
CA LYS A 165 7.20 0.11 14.63
C LYS A 165 7.13 -0.56 13.25
N ARG A 166 7.07 0.23 12.18
CA ARG A 166 7.10 -0.30 10.79
C ARG A 166 8.40 -1.05 10.50
N ALA A 167 9.54 -0.53 10.94
CA ALA A 167 10.83 -1.21 10.74
C ALA A 167 10.88 -2.57 11.46
N VAL A 168 10.36 -2.65 12.69
CA VAL A 168 10.24 -3.90 13.44
C VAL A 168 9.29 -4.89 12.77
N GLU A 169 8.13 -4.43 12.30
CA GLU A 169 7.18 -5.28 11.56
C GLU A 169 7.79 -5.81 10.26
N VAL A 170 8.47 -4.96 9.49
CA VAL A 170 9.18 -5.38 8.28
C VAL A 170 10.29 -6.38 8.59
N ALA A 171 11.03 -6.19 9.68
CA ALA A 171 12.05 -7.15 10.11
C ALA A 171 11.42 -8.50 10.48
N LYS A 172 10.29 -8.51 11.20
CA LYS A 172 9.54 -9.74 11.52
C LYS A 172 9.06 -10.46 10.26
N LEU A 173 8.48 -9.74 9.30
CA LEU A 173 8.04 -10.32 8.03
C LEU A 173 9.20 -10.91 7.22
N ARG A 174 10.40 -10.31 7.28
CA ARG A 174 11.61 -10.87 6.66
C ARG A 174 12.01 -12.17 7.32
N THR A 175 12.07 -12.21 8.66
CA THR A 175 12.42 -13.44 9.40
C THR A 175 11.40 -14.56 9.19
N GLU A 176 10.10 -14.24 9.14
CA GLU A 176 9.04 -15.22 8.84
C GLU A 176 9.19 -15.77 7.42
N ARG A 177 9.53 -14.90 6.45
CA ARG A 177 9.74 -15.33 5.06
C ARG A 177 10.99 -16.19 4.90
N GLU A 178 12.07 -15.88 5.61
CA GLU A 178 13.27 -16.73 5.67
C GLU A 178 12.93 -18.10 6.26
N ALA A 179 12.21 -18.15 7.39
CA ALA A 179 11.77 -19.41 7.98
C ALA A 179 10.86 -20.23 7.06
N GLN A 180 9.96 -19.59 6.29
CA GLN A 180 9.13 -20.27 5.29
C GLN A 180 9.96 -20.88 4.15
N LEU A 181 11.01 -20.17 3.69
CA LEU A 181 11.91 -20.67 2.66
C LEU A 181 12.76 -21.84 3.16
N GLU A 182 13.26 -21.75 4.39
CA GLU A 182 13.97 -22.85 5.06
C GLU A 182 13.06 -24.06 5.25
N GLU A 183 11.82 -23.87 5.72
CA GLU A 183 10.86 -24.96 5.87
C GLU A 183 10.55 -25.61 4.51
N GLN A 184 10.38 -24.83 3.45
CA GLN A 184 10.18 -25.35 2.10
C GLN A 184 11.39 -26.15 1.61
N ALA A 185 12.61 -25.67 1.87
CA ALA A 185 13.84 -26.37 1.54
C ALA A 185 13.95 -27.70 2.32
N ASN A 186 13.65 -27.68 3.62
CA ASN A 186 13.64 -28.87 4.47
C ASN A 186 12.61 -29.89 4.00
N ARG A 187 11.39 -29.47 3.66
CA ARG A 187 10.36 -30.36 3.09
C ARG A 187 10.81 -31.00 1.78
N LYS A 188 11.49 -30.25 0.91
CA LYS A 188 12.06 -30.78 -0.34
C LYS A 188 13.19 -31.76 -0.07
N ALA A 189 14.07 -31.47 0.89
CA ALA A 189 15.15 -32.36 1.30
C ALA A 189 14.60 -33.69 1.85
N VAL A 190 13.66 -33.63 2.80
CA VAL A 190 12.99 -34.82 3.36
C VAL A 190 12.28 -35.62 2.26
N ALA A 191 11.57 -34.96 1.34
CA ALA A 191 10.92 -35.66 0.23
C ALA A 191 11.94 -36.32 -0.71
N ALA A 192 13.10 -35.71 -0.93
CA ALA A 192 14.17 -36.30 -1.74
C ALA A 192 14.82 -37.50 -1.03
N GLU A 193 15.02 -37.43 0.29
CA GLU A 193 15.53 -38.55 1.10
C GLU A 193 14.54 -39.72 1.10
N LEU A 194 13.25 -39.47 1.31
CA LEU A 194 12.21 -40.50 1.23
C LEU A 194 12.15 -41.16 -0.15
N LYS A 195 12.34 -40.40 -1.23
CA LYS A 195 12.44 -40.97 -2.59
C LYS A 195 13.66 -41.85 -2.75
N LYS A 196 14.83 -41.42 -2.27
CA LYS A 196 16.05 -42.25 -2.30
C LYS A 196 15.87 -43.55 -1.53
N LEU A 197 15.32 -43.49 -0.31
CA LEU A 197 15.02 -44.68 0.49
C LEU A 197 14.03 -45.61 -0.23
N ALA A 198 12.98 -45.06 -0.86
CA ALA A 198 12.04 -45.86 -1.64
C ALA A 198 12.70 -46.50 -2.88
N GLU A 199 13.57 -45.78 -3.59
CA GLU A 199 14.35 -46.31 -4.72
C GLU A 199 15.32 -47.42 -4.26
N GLU A 200 15.99 -47.23 -3.13
CA GLU A 200 16.86 -48.23 -2.50
C GLU A 200 16.07 -49.48 -2.10
N GLU A 201 14.91 -49.33 -1.44
CA GLU A 201 14.03 -50.45 -1.09
C GLU A 201 13.53 -51.21 -2.33
N MET A 202 13.12 -50.50 -3.37
CA MET A 202 12.68 -51.12 -4.63
C MET A 202 13.83 -51.86 -5.31
N SER A 203 15.03 -51.28 -5.34
CA SER A 203 16.21 -51.94 -5.91
C SER A 203 16.60 -53.20 -5.11
N ALA A 204 16.49 -53.16 -3.78
CA ALA A 204 16.73 -54.30 -2.92
C ALA A 204 15.71 -55.42 -3.13
N ARG A 205 14.42 -55.08 -3.31
CA ARG A 205 13.38 -56.06 -3.66
C ARG A 205 13.63 -56.72 -5.00
N ILE A 206 13.94 -55.93 -6.04
CA ILE A 206 14.28 -56.45 -7.37
C ILE A 206 15.50 -57.40 -7.29
N ALA A 207 16.53 -57.04 -6.52
CA ALA A 207 17.70 -57.88 -6.34
C ALA A 207 17.37 -59.21 -5.64
N LEU A 208 16.47 -59.19 -4.63
CA LEU A 208 16.00 -60.41 -3.97
C LEU A 208 15.15 -61.28 -4.89
N ASP A 209 14.26 -60.68 -5.67
CA ASP A 209 13.41 -61.41 -6.62
C ASP A 209 14.25 -62.04 -7.74
N LEU A 210 15.28 -61.33 -8.23
CA LEU A 210 16.22 -61.87 -9.20
C LEU A 210 17.02 -63.05 -8.62
N LYS A 211 17.48 -62.96 -7.35
CA LYS A 211 18.13 -64.10 -6.68
C LYS A 211 17.20 -65.30 -6.58
N ARG A 212 15.94 -65.09 -6.17
CA ARG A 212 14.92 -66.16 -6.11
C ARG A 212 14.66 -66.78 -7.47
N GLN A 213 14.61 -65.99 -8.54
CA GLN A 213 14.47 -66.49 -9.91
C GLN A 213 15.68 -67.35 -10.31
N MET A 214 16.90 -66.88 -10.04
CA MET A 214 18.12 -67.64 -10.32
C MET A 214 18.19 -68.96 -9.53
N GLU A 215 17.77 -68.95 -8.26
CA GLU A 215 17.65 -70.15 -7.43
C GLU A 215 16.58 -71.12 -7.97
N ALA A 216 15.42 -70.61 -8.37
CA ALA A 216 14.36 -71.40 -8.97
C ALA A 216 14.79 -72.03 -10.31
N GLU A 217 15.48 -71.28 -11.17
CA GLU A 217 16.07 -71.80 -12.41
C GLU A 217 17.15 -72.84 -12.15
N ALA A 218 18.00 -72.64 -11.15
CA ALA A 218 19.01 -73.62 -10.75
C ALA A 218 18.37 -74.92 -10.24
N ALA A 219 17.32 -74.81 -9.42
CA ALA A 219 16.54 -75.95 -8.94
C ALA A 219 15.84 -76.69 -10.09
N ALA A 220 15.24 -75.96 -11.04
CA ALA A 220 14.62 -76.53 -12.23
C ALA A 220 15.66 -77.27 -13.11
N LYS A 221 16.85 -76.69 -13.28
CA LYS A 221 17.96 -77.35 -14.00
C LYS A 221 18.46 -78.60 -13.27
N ALA A 222 18.54 -78.57 -11.93
CA ALA A 222 18.91 -79.74 -11.15
C ALA A 222 17.87 -80.86 -11.30
N LYS A 223 16.57 -80.53 -11.17
CA LYS A 223 15.48 -81.48 -11.39
C LYS A 223 15.49 -82.05 -12.82
N ALA A 224 15.68 -81.22 -13.84
CA ALA A 224 15.80 -81.69 -15.22
C ALA A 224 16.98 -82.65 -15.42
N LYS A 225 18.11 -82.44 -14.72
CA LYS A 225 19.25 -83.37 -14.75
C LYS A 225 18.92 -84.70 -14.05
N GLU A 226 18.19 -84.66 -12.94
CA GLU A 226 17.73 -85.87 -12.24
C GLU A 226 16.72 -86.65 -13.09
N ASP A 227 15.74 -85.97 -13.68
CA ASP A 227 14.75 -86.56 -14.59
C ASP A 227 15.44 -87.19 -15.81
N LEU A 228 16.47 -86.54 -16.37
CA LEU A 228 17.27 -87.10 -17.46
C LEU A 228 18.02 -88.37 -17.01
N LYS A 229 18.63 -88.38 -15.82
CA LYS A 229 19.28 -89.59 -15.29
C LYS A 229 18.29 -90.72 -15.07
N ALA A 230 17.12 -90.43 -14.52
CA ALA A 230 16.05 -91.41 -14.33
C ALA A 230 15.57 -91.96 -15.68
N PHE A 231 15.43 -91.11 -16.69
CA PHE A 231 15.08 -91.52 -18.05
C PHE A 231 16.14 -92.43 -18.67
N LEU A 232 17.44 -92.11 -18.52
CA LEU A 232 18.52 -92.96 -19.03
C LEU A 232 18.54 -94.33 -18.33
N LEU A 233 18.37 -94.38 -17.00
CA LEU A 233 18.26 -95.63 -16.25
C LEU A 233 17.03 -96.44 -16.69
N SER A 234 15.88 -95.79 -16.90
CA SER A 234 14.69 -96.43 -17.44
C SER A 234 14.93 -96.99 -18.85
N ASN A 235 15.67 -96.27 -19.70
CA ASN A 235 16.05 -96.73 -21.03
C ASN A 235 16.95 -97.98 -20.96
N GLU A 236 17.93 -98.00 -20.07
CA GLU A 236 18.78 -99.17 -19.83
C GLU A 236 17.98 -100.38 -19.32
N VAL A 237 17.02 -100.16 -18.42
CA VAL A 237 16.11 -101.21 -17.94
C VAL A 237 15.25 -101.73 -19.11
N ASN A 238 14.68 -100.84 -19.93
CA ASN A 238 13.88 -101.23 -21.09
C ASN A 238 14.73 -101.99 -22.12
N LYS A 239 15.99 -101.61 -22.32
CA LYS A 239 16.91 -102.35 -23.18
C LYS A 239 17.16 -103.77 -22.65
N LYS A 240 17.42 -103.91 -21.35
CA LYS A 240 17.58 -105.23 -20.70
C LYS A 240 16.30 -106.07 -20.76
N ILE A 241 15.13 -105.46 -20.66
CA ILE A 241 13.84 -106.16 -20.81
C ILE A 241 13.72 -106.69 -22.24
N LYS A 242 13.98 -105.86 -23.25
CA LYS A 242 13.95 -106.27 -24.67
C LYS A 242 14.98 -107.37 -24.97
N GLU A 243 16.18 -107.28 -24.42
CA GLU A 243 17.20 -108.33 -24.57
C GLU A 243 16.72 -109.65 -23.95
N LYS A 244 16.14 -109.62 -22.74
CA LYS A 244 15.55 -110.80 -22.10
C LYS A 244 14.34 -111.36 -22.85
N GLU A 245 13.51 -110.50 -23.45
CA GLU A 245 12.39 -110.91 -24.30
C GLU A 245 12.91 -111.60 -25.57
N ALA A 246 13.90 -111.02 -26.24
CA ALA A 246 14.54 -111.62 -27.41
C ALA A 246 15.23 -112.96 -27.08
N GLU A 247 15.85 -113.09 -25.90
CA GLU A 247 16.40 -114.37 -25.43
C GLU A 247 15.30 -115.42 -25.17
N LYS A 248 14.18 -115.00 -24.57
CA LYS A 248 13.02 -115.89 -24.38
C LYS A 248 12.43 -116.34 -25.71
N GLU A 249 12.27 -115.45 -26.68
CA GLU A 249 11.81 -115.79 -28.03
C GLU A 249 12.77 -116.79 -28.70
N ARG A 250 14.09 -116.56 -28.62
CA ARG A 250 15.09 -117.53 -29.13
C ARG A 250 14.99 -118.89 -28.46
N LEU A 251 14.76 -118.94 -27.15
CA LEU A 251 14.57 -120.20 -26.42
C LEU A 251 13.27 -120.89 -26.85
N GLN A 252 12.19 -120.14 -27.03
CA GLN A 252 10.92 -120.66 -27.53
C GLN A 252 11.05 -121.20 -28.95
N ASP A 253 11.80 -120.53 -29.82
CA ASP A 253 12.10 -121.01 -31.18
C ASP A 253 12.92 -122.30 -31.15
N LEU A 254 13.93 -122.40 -30.28
CA LEU A 254 14.71 -123.62 -30.11
C LEU A 254 13.84 -124.77 -29.57
N GLU A 255 12.95 -124.51 -28.63
CA GLU A 255 11.98 -125.49 -28.12
C GLU A 255 11.00 -125.91 -29.21
N TYR A 256 10.50 -124.97 -30.02
CA TYR A 256 9.65 -125.24 -31.16
C TYR A 256 10.36 -126.12 -32.21
N MET A 257 11.63 -125.81 -32.52
CA MET A 257 12.46 -126.62 -33.42
C MET A 257 12.72 -128.02 -32.85
N ARG A 258 12.93 -128.15 -31.53
CA ARG A 258 13.04 -129.46 -30.85
C ARG A 258 11.73 -130.24 -30.91
N GLN A 259 10.59 -129.59 -30.72
CA GLN A 259 9.27 -130.22 -30.84
C GLN A 259 8.99 -130.66 -32.28
N GLN A 260 9.33 -129.85 -33.29
CA GLN A 260 9.25 -130.27 -34.69
C GLN A 260 10.18 -131.45 -34.98
N ALA A 261 11.42 -131.41 -34.51
CA ALA A 261 12.35 -132.53 -34.68
C ALA A 261 11.84 -133.81 -34.01
N ALA A 262 11.24 -133.72 -32.82
CA ALA A 262 10.62 -134.85 -32.14
C ALA A 262 9.38 -135.37 -32.90
N GLN A 263 8.55 -134.48 -33.45
CA GLN A 263 7.41 -134.88 -34.30
C GLN A 263 7.88 -135.58 -35.58
N LEU A 264 8.95 -135.09 -36.22
CA LEU A 264 9.58 -135.75 -37.37
C LEU A 264 10.17 -137.11 -37.00
N TRP A 265 10.74 -137.25 -35.80
CA TRP A 265 11.30 -138.52 -35.33
C TRP A 265 10.20 -139.55 -35.05
N VAL A 266 9.10 -139.16 -34.39
CA VAL A 266 7.92 -140.02 -34.18
C VAL A 266 7.25 -140.39 -35.51
N ALA A 267 7.16 -139.44 -36.46
CA ALA A 267 6.70 -139.73 -37.82
C ALA A 267 7.67 -140.65 -38.58
N GLY A 268 8.97 -140.56 -38.30
CA GLY A 268 10.01 -141.44 -38.85
C GLY A 268 9.95 -142.87 -38.33
N GLU A 269 9.76 -143.07 -37.03
CA GLU A 269 9.67 -144.42 -36.43
C GLU A 269 8.37 -145.14 -36.79
N GLY A 270 7.26 -144.42 -36.96
CA GLY A 270 6.02 -144.98 -37.51
C GLY A 270 6.13 -145.37 -39.00
N ALA A 271 6.98 -144.70 -39.76
CA ALA A 271 7.19 -144.96 -41.19
C ALA A 271 8.13 -146.15 -41.47
N VAL A 272 9.05 -146.49 -40.56
CA VAL A 272 10.00 -147.61 -40.74
C VAL A 272 9.33 -148.97 -40.57
N ALA A 273 8.33 -149.10 -39.69
CA ALA A 273 7.58 -150.35 -39.50
C ALA A 273 6.58 -150.63 -40.64
N LEU A 274 5.89 -149.59 -41.15
CA LEU A 274 5.01 -149.69 -42.33
C LEU A 274 5.80 -149.74 -43.65
N GLY A 275 7.06 -149.31 -43.66
CA GLY A 275 7.94 -149.29 -44.82
C GLY A 275 8.47 -150.67 -45.23
N ARG A 276 8.72 -151.59 -44.31
CA ARG A 276 9.24 -152.93 -44.64
C ARG A 276 8.23 -153.81 -45.37
N ASP A 277 6.99 -153.87 -44.88
CA ASP A 277 5.91 -154.67 -45.48
C ASP A 277 5.41 -154.07 -46.81
N LYS A 278 5.62 -152.76 -46.99
CA LYS A 278 5.32 -152.05 -48.23
C LYS A 278 6.46 -152.16 -49.24
N GLN A 279 7.72 -152.22 -48.80
CA GLN A 279 8.90 -152.39 -49.67
C GLN A 279 9.00 -153.79 -50.30
N GLU A 280 8.52 -154.86 -49.66
CA GLU A 280 8.47 -156.18 -50.31
C GLU A 280 7.38 -156.27 -51.40
N ARG A 281 6.21 -155.67 -51.16
CA ARG A 281 5.13 -155.60 -52.16
C ARG A 281 5.43 -154.60 -53.28
N GLU A 282 6.10 -153.50 -52.97
CA GLU A 282 6.56 -152.52 -53.95
C GLU A 282 7.73 -153.06 -54.78
N ARG A 283 8.62 -153.92 -54.25
CA ARG A 283 9.70 -154.55 -55.05
C ARG A 283 9.16 -155.50 -56.13
N GLN A 284 8.11 -156.27 -55.83
CA GLN A 284 7.46 -157.14 -56.82
C GLN A 284 6.69 -156.33 -57.87
N GLN A 285 6.03 -155.24 -57.48
CA GLN A 285 5.33 -154.34 -58.41
C GLN A 285 6.26 -153.40 -59.19
N LEU A 286 7.45 -153.04 -58.67
CA LEU A 286 8.45 -152.23 -59.38
C LEU A 286 9.16 -153.01 -60.48
N LEU A 287 9.36 -154.32 -60.35
CA LEU A 287 9.94 -155.13 -61.44
C LEU A 287 9.01 -155.23 -62.66
N GLU A 288 7.70 -155.25 -62.44
CA GLU A 288 6.70 -155.20 -63.52
C GLU A 288 6.52 -153.78 -64.09
N LYS A 289 6.55 -152.75 -63.23
CA LYS A 289 6.42 -151.35 -63.64
C LYS A 289 7.67 -150.81 -64.35
N VAL A 290 8.89 -151.25 -64.01
CA VAL A 290 10.13 -150.82 -64.71
C VAL A 290 10.16 -151.32 -66.16
N LYS A 291 9.65 -152.52 -66.44
CA LYS A 291 9.47 -153.02 -67.83
C LYS A 291 8.41 -152.23 -68.63
N ALA A 292 7.35 -151.77 -67.98
CA ALA A 292 6.31 -150.96 -68.61
C ALA A 292 6.69 -149.48 -68.77
N VAL A 293 7.55 -148.95 -67.90
CA VAL A 293 8.01 -147.55 -67.91
C VAL A 293 9.19 -147.33 -68.88
N GLN A 294 10.04 -148.34 -69.13
CA GLN A 294 11.06 -148.27 -70.20
C GLN A 294 10.44 -148.13 -71.60
N ASN A 295 9.26 -148.73 -71.85
CA ASN A 295 8.55 -148.60 -73.13
C ASN A 295 7.71 -147.32 -73.26
N ARG A 296 7.44 -146.59 -72.16
CA ARG A 296 6.70 -145.31 -72.17
C ARG A 296 7.60 -144.08 -72.05
N GLN A 297 8.79 -144.19 -71.44
CA GLN A 297 9.77 -143.11 -71.35
C GLN A 297 10.51 -142.82 -72.67
N ALA A 298 10.41 -143.70 -73.68
CA ALA A 298 10.85 -143.41 -75.04
C ALA A 298 9.89 -142.50 -75.84
N ALA A 299 8.66 -142.26 -75.35
CA ALA A 299 7.63 -141.51 -76.09
C ALA A 299 7.27 -140.13 -75.49
N ASP A 300 7.45 -139.91 -74.19
CA ASP A 300 6.97 -138.67 -73.52
C ASP A 300 8.07 -137.63 -73.18
N ALA A 301 9.31 -137.84 -73.61
CA ALA A 301 10.44 -136.93 -73.39
C ALA A 301 10.50 -135.74 -74.39
N ALA A 302 9.42 -135.43 -75.11
CA ALA A 302 9.44 -134.40 -76.16
C ALA A 302 8.66 -133.09 -75.88
N GLN A 303 7.67 -133.00 -74.98
CA GLN A 303 6.81 -131.79 -74.96
C GLN A 303 6.19 -131.41 -73.59
N ARG A 304 6.97 -130.95 -72.62
CA ARG A 304 6.44 -130.16 -71.48
C ARG A 304 7.28 -128.91 -71.17
N PRO A 305 6.73 -127.69 -71.31
CA PRO A 305 7.37 -126.45 -70.88
C PRO A 305 7.02 -126.05 -69.42
N PRO A 306 7.87 -125.27 -68.71
CA PRO A 306 7.67 -124.93 -67.31
C PRO A 306 7.36 -123.44 -67.08
N PHE A 307 6.22 -123.08 -66.47
CA PHE A 307 6.09 -121.78 -65.79
C PHE A 307 4.93 -121.72 -64.78
N LYS A 308 5.25 -121.40 -63.52
CA LYS A 308 4.50 -120.51 -62.60
C LYS A 308 5.01 -120.63 -61.17
N ARG A 309 5.70 -119.60 -60.65
CA ARG A 309 5.65 -119.14 -59.24
C ARG A 309 6.30 -117.74 -59.10
N TRP A 310 5.56 -116.66 -59.36
CA TRP A 310 5.87 -115.29 -58.90
C TRP A 310 4.54 -114.57 -58.58
N VAL A 311 4.52 -113.77 -57.51
CA VAL A 311 3.38 -112.92 -57.11
C VAL A 311 3.51 -111.59 -57.85
N ASP A 312 2.41 -111.12 -58.46
CA ASP A 312 2.41 -109.96 -59.37
C ASP A 312 2.77 -108.63 -58.67
N GLU A 313 3.70 -107.87 -59.27
CA GLU A 313 4.19 -106.56 -58.82
C GLU A 313 3.09 -105.49 -58.70
N GLU A 314 1.97 -105.64 -59.42
CA GLU A 314 0.84 -104.69 -59.40
C GLU A 314 0.16 -104.58 -58.03
N ILE A 315 0.21 -105.63 -57.21
CA ILE A 315 -0.40 -105.64 -55.88
C ILE A 315 0.42 -104.80 -54.90
N ILE A 316 1.75 -104.80 -55.04
CA ILE A 316 2.67 -104.05 -54.19
C ILE A 316 2.57 -102.55 -54.51
N GLU A 317 2.49 -102.19 -55.79
CA GLU A 317 2.35 -100.79 -56.20
C GLU A 317 1.04 -100.16 -55.73
N ARG A 318 -0.07 -100.92 -55.75
CA ARG A 318 -1.38 -100.42 -55.29
C ARG A 318 -1.36 -100.08 -53.80
N GLN A 319 -0.81 -100.95 -52.97
CA GLN A 319 -0.71 -100.73 -51.52
C GLN A 319 0.24 -99.58 -51.16
N PHE A 320 1.29 -99.36 -51.94
CA PHE A 320 2.20 -98.22 -51.74
C PHE A 320 1.51 -96.88 -52.05
N ARG A 321 0.73 -96.81 -53.15
CA ARG A 321 -0.02 -95.60 -53.52
C ARG A 321 -1.09 -95.26 -52.47
N GLU A 322 -1.84 -96.24 -51.99
CA GLU A 322 -2.86 -96.03 -50.95
C GLU A 322 -2.26 -95.47 -49.64
N LYS A 323 -1.06 -95.93 -49.23
CA LYS A 323 -0.38 -95.40 -48.04
C LYS A 323 0.12 -93.96 -48.23
N GLN A 324 0.63 -93.62 -49.40
CA GLN A 324 1.08 -92.24 -49.69
C GLN A 324 -0.10 -91.26 -49.71
N GLU A 325 -1.24 -91.66 -50.27
CA GLU A 325 -2.45 -90.84 -50.26
C GLU A 325 -3.02 -90.63 -48.85
N ALA A 326 -2.95 -91.64 -47.98
CA ALA A 326 -3.38 -91.53 -46.59
C ALA A 326 -2.52 -90.54 -45.80
N LEU A 327 -1.19 -90.60 -45.95
CA LEU A 327 -0.25 -89.68 -45.30
C LEU A 327 -0.41 -88.25 -45.80
N ALA A 328 -0.60 -88.05 -47.11
CA ALA A 328 -0.85 -86.74 -47.69
C ALA A 328 -2.15 -86.09 -47.16
N LYS A 329 -3.21 -86.89 -46.96
CA LYS A 329 -4.48 -86.43 -46.35
C LYS A 329 -4.29 -86.05 -44.88
N GLU A 330 -3.52 -86.82 -44.10
CA GLU A 330 -3.25 -86.49 -42.70
C GLU A 330 -2.41 -85.21 -42.56
N GLU A 331 -1.38 -85.02 -43.39
CA GLU A 331 -0.59 -83.79 -43.40
C GLU A 331 -1.41 -82.56 -43.80
N ALA A 332 -2.28 -82.70 -44.81
CA ALA A 332 -3.19 -81.62 -45.21
C ALA A 332 -4.15 -81.24 -44.07
N ALA A 333 -4.69 -82.22 -43.35
CA ALA A 333 -5.55 -81.98 -42.18
C ALA A 333 -4.78 -81.28 -41.04
N ARG A 334 -3.54 -81.70 -40.75
CA ARG A 334 -2.70 -81.04 -39.73
C ARG A 334 -2.37 -79.59 -40.12
N LYS A 335 -2.01 -79.35 -41.38
CA LYS A 335 -1.72 -77.99 -41.88
C LYS A 335 -2.96 -77.09 -41.83
N ALA A 336 -4.13 -77.61 -42.20
CA ALA A 336 -5.40 -76.88 -42.11
C ALA A 336 -5.77 -76.55 -40.65
N ALA A 337 -5.58 -77.48 -39.72
CA ALA A 337 -5.83 -77.26 -38.29
C ALA A 337 -4.87 -76.20 -37.70
N ALA A 338 -3.60 -76.23 -38.08
CA ALA A 338 -2.61 -75.23 -37.67
C ALA A 338 -2.90 -73.84 -38.26
N ALA A 339 -3.36 -73.76 -39.51
CA ALA A 339 -3.79 -72.51 -40.12
C ALA A 339 -5.03 -71.93 -39.42
N ALA A 340 -6.00 -72.79 -39.07
CA ALA A 340 -7.20 -72.37 -38.35
C ALA A 340 -6.90 -71.87 -36.92
N SER A 341 -5.99 -72.52 -36.19
CA SER A 341 -5.57 -72.05 -34.86
C SER A 341 -4.80 -70.73 -34.93
N ALA A 342 -3.91 -70.57 -35.91
CA ALA A 342 -3.20 -69.32 -36.15
C ALA A 342 -4.17 -68.18 -36.53
N ALA A 343 -5.20 -68.45 -37.33
CA ALA A 343 -6.23 -67.47 -37.69
C ALA A 343 -7.05 -67.02 -36.46
N ARG A 344 -7.44 -67.95 -35.58
CA ARG A 344 -8.12 -67.63 -34.31
C ARG A 344 -7.25 -66.77 -33.41
N PHE A 345 -5.98 -67.14 -33.22
CA PHE A 345 -5.05 -66.36 -32.42
C PHE A 345 -4.87 -64.94 -32.95
N ARG A 346 -4.77 -64.76 -34.28
CA ARG A 346 -4.70 -63.42 -34.89
C ARG A 346 -5.97 -62.60 -34.65
N ALA A 347 -7.15 -63.23 -34.73
CA ALA A 347 -8.41 -62.57 -34.45
C ALA A 347 -8.52 -62.16 -32.97
N ASP A 348 -8.11 -63.01 -32.04
CA ASP A 348 -8.10 -62.70 -30.60
C ASP A 348 -7.14 -61.54 -30.28
N VAL A 349 -5.94 -61.54 -30.87
CA VAL A 349 -4.98 -60.44 -30.70
C VAL A 349 -5.50 -59.14 -31.29
N ALA A 350 -6.14 -59.19 -32.47
CA ALA A 350 -6.78 -58.02 -33.06
C ALA A 350 -7.89 -57.45 -32.15
N GLY A 351 -8.76 -58.32 -31.62
CA GLY A 351 -9.79 -57.93 -30.65
C GLY A 351 -9.22 -57.29 -29.38
N GLN A 352 -8.14 -57.84 -28.83
CA GLN A 352 -7.47 -57.25 -27.66
C GLN A 352 -6.86 -55.87 -27.93
N LEU A 353 -6.38 -55.62 -29.16
CA LEU A 353 -5.87 -54.30 -29.55
C LEU A 353 -7.00 -53.29 -29.68
N GLU A 354 -8.10 -53.67 -30.33
CA GLU A 354 -9.30 -52.84 -30.45
C GLU A 354 -9.89 -52.50 -29.07
N GLU A 355 -9.99 -53.46 -28.15
CA GLU A 355 -10.43 -53.24 -26.78
C GLU A 355 -9.50 -52.29 -26.01
N LYS A 356 -8.18 -52.43 -26.17
CA LYS A 356 -7.19 -51.53 -25.55
C LYS A 356 -7.28 -50.12 -26.12
N GLU A 357 -7.50 -49.97 -27.42
CA GLU A 357 -7.69 -48.67 -28.06
C GLU A 357 -9.00 -48.03 -27.62
N ALA A 358 -10.08 -48.79 -27.56
CA ALA A 358 -11.37 -48.34 -27.03
C ALA A 358 -11.27 -47.88 -25.56
N ALA A 359 -10.58 -48.66 -24.71
CA ALA A 359 -10.34 -48.29 -23.31
C ALA A 359 -9.48 -47.03 -23.17
N LYS A 360 -8.44 -46.87 -24.00
CA LYS A 360 -7.63 -45.64 -24.05
C LYS A 360 -8.46 -44.44 -24.47
N LEU A 361 -9.30 -44.58 -25.50
CA LEU A 361 -10.19 -43.51 -25.96
C LEU A 361 -11.24 -43.14 -24.91
N ALA A 362 -11.81 -44.13 -24.20
CA ALA A 362 -12.73 -43.90 -23.09
C ALA A 362 -12.04 -43.12 -21.96
N GLY A 363 -10.85 -43.55 -21.53
CA GLY A 363 -10.09 -42.84 -20.49
C GLY A 363 -9.64 -41.43 -20.91
N LEU A 364 -9.40 -41.17 -22.20
CA LEU A 364 -9.14 -39.82 -22.70
C LEU A 364 -10.40 -38.94 -22.69
N LYS A 365 -11.58 -39.51 -22.97
CA LYS A 365 -12.86 -38.79 -22.88
C LYS A 365 -13.17 -38.42 -21.43
N GLU A 366 -13.02 -39.35 -20.49
CA GLU A 366 -13.21 -39.09 -19.05
C GLU A 366 -12.27 -37.97 -18.56
N LYS A 367 -10.97 -38.04 -18.89
CA LYS A 367 -10.02 -36.96 -18.55
C LYS A 367 -10.40 -35.62 -19.16
N ARG A 368 -10.95 -35.61 -20.38
CA ARG A 368 -11.42 -34.38 -21.02
C ARG A 368 -12.63 -33.82 -20.27
N GLU A 369 -13.58 -34.66 -19.86
CA GLU A 369 -14.74 -34.25 -19.07
C GLU A 369 -14.33 -33.73 -17.69
N GLU A 370 -13.36 -34.36 -17.03
CA GLU A 370 -12.76 -33.89 -15.78
C GLU A 370 -12.08 -32.52 -15.96
N LEU A 371 -11.28 -32.33 -17.01
CA LEU A 371 -10.66 -31.05 -17.32
C LEU A 371 -11.70 -29.95 -17.57
N VAL A 372 -12.79 -30.27 -18.27
CA VAL A 372 -13.90 -29.34 -18.49
C VAL A 372 -14.60 -29.00 -17.18
N ARG A 373 -14.84 -29.97 -16.29
CA ARG A 373 -15.38 -29.71 -14.95
C ARG A 373 -14.46 -28.80 -14.13
N MET A 374 -13.16 -29.09 -14.07
CA MET A 374 -12.19 -28.26 -13.35
C MET A 374 -12.12 -26.84 -13.92
N MET A 375 -12.19 -26.69 -15.25
CA MET A 375 -12.26 -25.36 -15.87
C MET A 375 -13.54 -24.61 -15.48
N ALA A 376 -14.69 -25.28 -15.48
CA ALA A 376 -15.95 -24.67 -15.06
C ALA A 376 -15.92 -24.25 -13.58
N GLU A 377 -15.37 -25.08 -12.70
CA GLU A 377 -15.17 -24.75 -11.28
C GLU A 377 -14.24 -23.54 -11.11
N LEU A 378 -13.12 -23.49 -11.83
CA LEU A 378 -12.21 -22.34 -11.83
C LEU A 378 -12.90 -21.06 -12.31
N GLU A 379 -13.76 -21.13 -13.33
CA GLU A 379 -14.54 -19.99 -13.79
C GLU A 379 -15.54 -19.51 -12.72
N VAL A 380 -16.19 -20.44 -12.01
CA VAL A 380 -17.07 -20.10 -10.88
C VAL A 380 -16.27 -19.42 -9.78
N CYS A 381 -15.12 -19.96 -9.37
CA CYS A 381 -14.25 -19.35 -8.37
C CYS A 381 -13.80 -17.94 -8.78
N LYS A 382 -13.39 -17.74 -10.04
CA LYS A 382 -13.01 -16.42 -10.56
C LYS A 382 -14.18 -15.43 -10.52
N LYS A 383 -15.40 -15.87 -10.88
CA LYS A 383 -16.60 -15.03 -10.81
C LYS A 383 -16.92 -14.66 -9.37
N THR A 384 -16.83 -15.60 -8.42
CA THR A 384 -17.07 -15.30 -6.99
C THR A 384 -16.02 -14.36 -6.41
N GLU A 385 -14.74 -14.51 -6.77
CA GLU A 385 -13.69 -13.58 -6.36
C GLU A 385 -13.88 -12.18 -6.95
N ALA A 386 -14.30 -12.08 -8.20
CA ALA A 386 -14.59 -10.80 -8.84
C ALA A 386 -15.76 -10.08 -8.15
N VAL A 387 -16.82 -10.82 -7.79
CA VAL A 387 -17.95 -10.27 -7.03
C VAL A 387 -17.51 -9.84 -5.63
N ALA A 388 -16.70 -10.63 -4.92
CA ALA A 388 -16.17 -10.27 -3.61
C ALA A 388 -15.31 -9.00 -3.67
N LYS A 389 -14.41 -8.89 -4.66
CA LYS A 389 -13.60 -7.68 -4.89
C LYS A 389 -14.47 -6.47 -5.24
N ALA A 390 -15.50 -6.65 -6.07
CA ALA A 390 -16.43 -5.58 -6.39
C ALA A 390 -17.22 -5.10 -5.16
N ALA A 391 -17.64 -6.03 -4.30
CA ALA A 391 -18.32 -5.71 -3.04
C ALA A 391 -17.39 -4.95 -2.07
N GLU A 392 -16.13 -5.35 -1.93
CA GLU A 392 -15.14 -4.62 -1.13
C GLU A 392 -14.87 -3.22 -1.69
N LEU A 393 -14.70 -3.08 -3.01
CA LEU A 393 -14.56 -1.76 -3.63
C LEU A 393 -15.82 -0.89 -3.44
N ALA A 394 -17.01 -1.49 -3.46
CA ALA A 394 -18.25 -0.79 -3.18
C ALA A 394 -18.31 -0.30 -1.73
N LYS A 395 -17.92 -1.13 -0.75
CA LYS A 395 -17.79 -0.72 0.66
C LYS A 395 -16.79 0.42 0.83
N MET A 396 -15.62 0.32 0.20
CA MET A 396 -14.59 1.38 0.26
C MET A 396 -15.08 2.69 -0.37
N ARG A 397 -15.84 2.62 -1.47
CA ARG A 397 -16.48 3.81 -2.07
C ARG A 397 -17.57 4.40 -1.18
N ALA A 398 -18.40 3.57 -0.56
CA ALA A 398 -19.43 4.02 0.36
C ALA A 398 -18.81 4.70 1.59
N PHE A 399 -17.77 4.10 2.17
CA PHE A 399 -17.04 4.69 3.29
C PHE A 399 -16.34 6.00 2.91
N LYS A 400 -15.75 6.08 1.71
CA LYS A 400 -15.18 7.33 1.22
C LYS A 400 -16.26 8.42 1.04
N ALA A 401 -17.42 8.08 0.47
CA ALA A 401 -18.52 9.03 0.31
C ALA A 401 -19.05 9.52 1.68
N GLU A 402 -19.06 8.66 2.69
CA GLU A 402 -19.40 9.04 4.06
C GLU A 402 -18.38 10.02 4.66
N LEU A 403 -17.08 9.77 4.47
CA LEU A 403 -16.03 10.70 4.90
C LEU A 403 -16.10 12.04 4.18
N ASP A 404 -16.31 12.03 2.86
CA ASP A 404 -16.46 13.26 2.07
C ASP A 404 -17.69 14.05 2.54
N ALA A 405 -18.80 13.38 2.84
CA ALA A 405 -19.99 14.02 3.42
C ALA A 405 -19.73 14.61 4.82
N GLN A 406 -18.94 13.94 5.67
CA GLN A 406 -18.52 14.48 6.97
C GLN A 406 -17.61 15.71 6.80
N ILE A 407 -16.70 15.69 5.84
CA ILE A 407 -15.84 16.83 5.51
C ILE A 407 -16.70 18.00 5.03
N ASP A 408 -17.67 17.75 4.15
CA ASP A 408 -18.59 18.77 3.65
C ASP A 408 -19.46 19.35 4.77
N ASP A 409 -19.99 18.53 5.69
CA ASP A 409 -20.74 19.02 6.86
C ASP A 409 -19.84 19.85 7.79
N ASN A 410 -18.61 19.40 8.04
CA ASN A 410 -17.64 20.15 8.84
C ASN A 410 -17.24 21.48 8.17
N GLN A 411 -17.04 21.47 6.85
CA GLN A 411 -16.76 22.69 6.09
C GLN A 411 -17.99 23.61 6.02
N ALA A 412 -19.20 23.06 5.95
CA ALA A 412 -20.44 23.83 6.01
C ALA A 412 -20.58 24.50 7.38
N ARG A 413 -20.34 23.76 8.49
CA ARG A 413 -20.29 24.32 9.85
C ARG A 413 -19.22 25.42 9.97
N ALA A 414 -18.01 25.17 9.49
CA ALA A 414 -16.94 26.16 9.47
C ALA A 414 -17.25 27.39 8.59
N LYS A 415 -17.95 27.22 7.46
CA LYS A 415 -18.45 28.33 6.63
C LYS A 415 -19.59 29.10 7.29
N TRP A 416 -20.46 28.43 8.04
CA TRP A 416 -21.49 29.08 8.86
C TRP A 416 -20.84 29.91 9.98
N GLU A 417 -19.83 29.36 10.65
CA GLU A 417 -19.02 30.07 11.65
C GLU A 417 -18.23 31.23 11.02
N GLY A 418 -17.63 31.01 9.84
CA GLY A 418 -16.82 32.00 9.11
C GLY A 418 -17.63 33.12 8.44
N ARG A 419 -18.82 32.84 7.89
CA ARG A 419 -19.74 33.88 7.39
C ARG A 419 -20.42 34.64 8.53
N GLY A 420 -20.61 34.01 9.69
CA GLY A 420 -21.00 34.69 10.93
C GLY A 420 -19.94 35.68 11.43
N ALA A 421 -18.67 35.44 11.14
CA ALA A 421 -17.55 36.29 11.57
C ALA A 421 -17.35 37.55 10.71
N MET A 422 -17.83 37.59 9.46
CA MET A 422 -17.55 38.71 8.54
C MET A 422 -18.59 39.85 8.56
N GLN A 423 -19.76 39.67 9.18
CA GLN A 423 -20.79 40.73 9.30
C GLN A 423 -21.17 41.12 10.74
N ARG A 424 -20.52 40.57 11.77
CA ARG A 424 -20.74 41.01 13.15
C ARG A 424 -19.43 41.18 13.91
N PRO A 425 -19.02 42.41 14.28
CA PRO A 425 -17.92 42.58 15.20
C PRO A 425 -18.33 42.01 16.55
N ALA A 426 -17.59 41.01 17.03
CA ALA A 426 -17.54 40.57 18.43
C ALA A 426 -18.89 40.42 19.16
N ARG A 427 -19.83 39.64 18.61
CA ARG A 427 -20.76 38.91 19.48
C ARG A 427 -20.32 37.46 19.45
N ARG A 428 -19.61 37.05 20.52
CA ARG A 428 -19.37 35.65 20.87
C ARG A 428 -20.64 34.87 20.56
N ALA A 429 -20.51 33.70 19.95
CA ALA A 429 -21.55 32.69 19.96
C ALA A 429 -21.81 32.33 21.43
N VAL A 430 -22.64 33.13 22.09
CA VAL A 430 -23.53 32.64 23.12
C VAL A 430 -24.48 31.75 22.33
N SER A 431 -24.08 30.48 22.20
CA SER A 431 -24.99 29.41 21.86
C SER A 431 -26.30 29.68 22.59
N ALA A 432 -27.41 29.73 21.85
CA ALA A 432 -28.73 29.78 22.47
C ALA A 432 -28.73 28.75 23.60
N MET A 433 -29.02 29.21 24.83
CA MET A 433 -28.95 28.38 26.04
C MET A 433 -29.42 26.96 25.74
N SER A 434 -28.61 25.98 26.17
CA SER A 434 -28.98 24.57 26.01
C SER A 434 -30.39 24.37 26.57
N GLU A 435 -31.15 23.40 26.07
CA GLU A 435 -32.54 23.20 26.52
C GLU A 435 -32.62 23.01 28.06
N VAL A 436 -31.53 22.51 28.65
CA VAL A 436 -31.35 22.40 30.10
C VAL A 436 -31.20 23.77 30.76
N GLU A 437 -30.34 24.64 30.24
CA GLU A 437 -30.15 26.02 30.74
C GLU A 437 -31.41 26.88 30.54
N ARG A 438 -32.15 26.68 29.44
CA ARG A 438 -33.44 27.32 29.20
C ARG A 438 -34.49 26.89 30.22
N LYS A 439 -34.52 25.61 30.61
CA LYS A 439 -35.42 25.11 31.66
C LYS A 439 -35.03 25.64 33.04
N LEU A 440 -33.73 25.68 33.36
CA LEU A 440 -33.20 26.24 34.61
C LEU A 440 -33.50 27.74 34.75
N ASN A 441 -33.36 28.48 33.65
CA ASN A 441 -33.59 29.92 33.62
C ASN A 441 -35.03 30.30 33.23
N ALA A 442 -35.94 29.35 33.05
CA ALA A 442 -37.29 29.61 32.53
C ALA A 442 -38.08 30.61 33.39
N LYS A 443 -37.92 30.54 34.71
CA LYS A 443 -38.60 31.46 35.64
C LYS A 443 -38.01 32.88 35.54
N LEU A 444 -36.69 32.98 35.48
CA LEU A 444 -35.95 34.24 35.38
C LEU A 444 -36.18 34.92 34.02
N LEU A 445 -36.29 34.14 32.95
CA LEU A 445 -36.62 34.62 31.61
C LEU A 445 -38.06 35.15 31.54
N ARG A 446 -39.04 34.46 32.13
CA ARG A 446 -40.42 34.96 32.22
C ARG A 446 -40.53 36.24 33.04
N GLU A 447 -39.77 36.35 34.14
CA GLU A 447 -39.70 37.57 34.94
C GLU A 447 -39.03 38.73 34.17
N MET A 448 -37.98 38.45 33.40
CA MET A 448 -37.32 39.43 32.52
C MET A 448 -38.20 39.87 31.33
N GLU A 449 -38.96 38.96 30.73
CA GLU A 449 -39.93 39.26 29.67
C GLU A 449 -41.10 40.12 30.21
N ALA A 450 -41.62 39.79 31.40
CA ALA A 450 -42.63 40.61 32.07
C ALA A 450 -42.10 42.00 32.44
N ALA A 451 -40.84 42.10 32.89
CA ALA A 451 -40.18 43.35 33.22
C ALA A 451 -39.88 44.23 31.99
N GLY A 452 -39.49 43.60 30.87
CA GLY A 452 -39.30 44.27 29.58
C GLY A 452 -40.61 44.79 29.00
N ALA A 453 -41.72 44.07 29.20
CA ALA A 453 -43.06 44.53 28.81
C ALA A 453 -43.60 45.67 29.71
N ALA A 454 -43.15 45.74 30.96
CA ALA A 454 -43.53 46.78 31.93
C ALA A 454 -42.61 48.03 31.93
N GLY A 455 -41.55 48.06 31.10
CA GLY A 455 -40.63 49.20 31.00
C GLY A 455 -39.77 49.45 32.25
N ALA A 456 -39.68 48.49 33.18
CA ALA A 456 -38.91 48.61 34.42
C ALA A 456 -37.88 47.47 34.52
N ILE A 457 -36.59 47.81 34.53
CA ILE A 457 -35.50 46.84 34.73
C ILE A 457 -35.59 46.31 36.18
N PRO A 458 -35.61 44.98 36.41
CA PRO A 458 -35.71 44.44 37.77
C PRO A 458 -34.45 44.78 38.57
N ALA A 459 -34.63 45.28 39.79
CA ALA A 459 -33.55 45.45 40.74
C ALA A 459 -32.97 44.06 41.10
N VAL A 460 -31.72 43.83 40.71
CA VAL A 460 -30.95 42.65 41.11
C VAL A 460 -30.81 42.68 42.63
N ARG A 461 -31.52 41.77 43.33
CA ARG A 461 -31.40 41.57 44.77
C ARG A 461 -29.97 41.13 45.09
N GLY A 462 -29.16 42.07 45.58
CA GLY A 462 -27.86 41.75 46.18
C GLY A 462 -28.04 40.86 47.40
N LEU A 463 -27.29 39.76 47.46
CA LEU A 463 -27.15 38.94 48.64
C LEU A 463 -26.49 39.74 49.78
N PRO A 464 -26.91 39.56 51.05
CA PRO A 464 -26.30 40.26 52.17
C PRO A 464 -24.89 39.72 52.44
N VAL A 465 -23.93 40.64 52.48
CA VAL A 465 -22.59 40.41 53.03
C VAL A 465 -22.77 40.08 54.51
N ARG A 466 -22.48 38.84 54.91
CA ARG A 466 -22.38 38.44 56.31
C ARG A 466 -21.06 38.95 56.86
N SER A 467 -21.13 39.88 57.80
CA SER A 467 -20.06 40.21 58.73
C SER A 467 -19.97 39.15 59.82
N THR A 468 -18.90 38.34 59.78
CA THR A 468 -18.16 37.81 60.93
C THR A 468 -16.74 37.55 60.49
#